data_AF-A0A7C4JEX3-F1
#
_entry.id   AF-A0A7C4JEX3-F1
#
_cell.length_a   1.000
_cell.length_b   1.000
_cell.length_c   1.000
_cell.angle_alpha   90.00
_cell.angle_beta   90.00
_cell.angle_gamma   90.00
#
_symmetry.space_group_name_H-M   'P 1'
#
loop_
_entity.id
_entity.type
_entity.pdbx_description
1 polymer ?
#
loop_
_entity_poly.entity_id
_entity_poly.type
_entity_poly.pdbx_seq_one_letter_code
_entity_poly.pdbx_strand_id
1 'polypeptide(L)'
;MSSIELNVKIGSLEATFKGESDVVLRAFFEWLSKVYPSYEAISKIVFEPNFDMLIRECSEFLQVTDNGVVLKRTDLSAEDAIMLSLVGAYLGFRLGKLGKESLTPSELAKTTNKALKTVYNTLASMFKQGKISKLNGEYGLTKEQIAKFTIETLPKIKRSTV
;
A
#
# COMPACT_ATOMS: atom_id res chain seq x y z
N MET A 1 36.33 -19.34 29.79
CA MET A 1 34.87 -19.30 29.59
C MET A 1 34.58 -18.29 28.52
N SER A 2 34.06 -18.73 27.38
CA SER A 2 33.86 -17.90 26.19
C SER A 2 32.45 -17.31 26.24
N SER A 3 32.36 -16.00 26.44
CA SER A 3 31.08 -15.28 26.48
C SER A 3 30.62 -14.93 25.07
N ILE A 4 29.36 -15.20 24.76
CA ILE A 4 28.72 -14.92 23.48
C ILE A 4 27.72 -13.79 23.67
N GLU A 5 27.65 -12.89 22.69
CA GLU A 5 26.63 -11.85 22.60
C GLU A 5 25.80 -12.09 21.34
N LEU A 6 24.48 -12.09 21.51
CA LEU A 6 23.53 -12.41 20.45
C LEU A 6 22.48 -11.28 20.40
N ASN A 7 22.47 -10.57 19.28
CA ASN A 7 21.57 -9.45 19.01
C ASN A 7 20.51 -9.91 18.00
N VAL A 8 19.24 -9.89 18.39
CA VAL A 8 18.12 -10.31 17.53
C VAL A 8 17.12 -9.18 17.32
N LYS A 9 16.65 -9.06 16.08
CA LYS A 9 15.62 -8.11 15.68
C LYS A 9 14.51 -8.82 14.90
N ILE A 10 13.26 -8.64 15.32
CA ILE A 10 12.05 -9.13 14.63
C ILE A 10 11.07 -7.96 14.51
N GLY A 11 10.96 -7.38 13.31
CA GLY A 11 10.17 -6.17 13.10
C GLY A 11 10.69 -5.00 13.95
N SER A 12 9.85 -4.49 14.86
CA SER A 12 10.19 -3.44 15.84
C SER A 12 10.74 -3.96 17.16
N LEU A 13 10.78 -5.28 17.37
CA LEU A 13 11.27 -5.90 18.60
C LEU A 13 12.78 -6.15 18.48
N GLU A 14 13.52 -5.69 19.47
CA GLU A 14 14.96 -5.89 19.59
C GLU A 14 15.28 -6.49 20.95
N ALA A 15 16.19 -7.47 20.98
CA ALA A 15 16.68 -8.09 22.20
C ALA A 15 18.17 -8.45 22.07
N THR A 16 18.90 -8.24 23.17
CA THR A 16 20.31 -8.59 23.28
C THR A 16 20.49 -9.59 24.42
N PHE A 17 21.16 -10.71 24.12
CA PHE A 17 21.50 -11.75 25.08
C PHE A 17 23.02 -11.83 25.21
N LYS A 18 23.54 -11.89 26.44
CA LYS A 18 24.99 -11.94 26.68
C LYS A 18 25.31 -12.90 27.82
N GLY A 19 26.29 -13.77 27.61
CA GLY A 19 26.71 -14.75 28.63
C GLY A 19 27.34 -16.00 28.03
N GLU A 20 27.41 -17.08 28.81
CA GLU A 20 27.84 -18.40 28.34
C GLU A 20 26.90 -18.92 27.23
N SER A 21 27.43 -19.72 26.30
CA SER A 21 26.69 -20.23 25.13
C SER A 21 25.35 -20.83 25.49
N ASP A 22 25.32 -21.69 26.52
CA ASP A 22 24.12 -22.45 26.90
C ASP A 22 23.06 -21.57 27.54
N VAL A 23 23.48 -20.50 28.22
CA VAL A 23 22.59 -19.51 28.84
C VAL A 23 21.98 -18.62 27.77
N VAL A 24 22.80 -18.13 26.84
CA VAL A 24 22.37 -17.29 25.73
C VAL A 24 21.38 -18.02 24.83
N LEU A 25 21.66 -19.28 24.48
CA LEU A 25 20.78 -20.08 23.63
C LEU A 25 19.43 -20.36 24.29
N ARG A 26 19.40 -20.74 25.58
CA ARG A 26 18.13 -20.95 26.31
C ARG A 26 17.29 -19.68 26.38
N ALA A 27 17.91 -18.57 26.78
CA ALA A 27 17.23 -17.28 26.88
C ALA A 27 16.66 -16.84 25.52
N PHE A 28 17.41 -17.06 24.44
CA PHE A 28 16.93 -16.79 23.08
C PHE A 28 15.71 -17.65 22.71
N PHE A 29 15.74 -18.98 22.94
CA PHE A 29 14.62 -19.86 22.59
C PHE A 29 13.36 -19.59 23.44
N GLU A 30 13.51 -19.28 24.72
CA GLU A 30 12.40 -18.86 25.58
C GLU A 30 11.80 -17.52 25.15
N TRP A 31 12.63 -16.57 24.77
CA TRP A 31 12.17 -15.30 24.22
C TRP A 31 11.46 -15.50 22.88
N LEU A 32 12.06 -16.28 21.97
CA LEU A 32 11.52 -16.53 20.62
C LEU A 32 10.16 -17.24 20.69
N SER A 33 10.01 -18.26 21.55
CA SER A 33 8.75 -18.98 21.71
C SER A 33 7.60 -18.12 22.25
N LYS A 34 7.89 -17.07 23.02
CA LYS A 34 6.88 -16.12 23.51
C LYS A 34 6.54 -15.04 22.48
N VAL A 35 7.57 -14.56 21.80
CA VAL A 35 7.46 -13.46 20.84
C VAL A 35 6.88 -13.93 19.51
N TYR A 36 7.27 -15.10 19.01
CA TYR A 36 6.91 -15.56 17.67
C TYR A 36 5.38 -15.74 17.48
N PRO A 37 4.62 -16.41 18.36
CA PRO A 37 3.16 -16.53 18.20
C PRO A 37 2.45 -15.18 18.33
N SER A 38 2.93 -14.32 19.22
CA SER A 38 2.38 -12.97 19.44
C SER A 38 2.64 -12.08 18.23
N TYR A 39 3.85 -12.12 17.68
CA TYR A 39 4.23 -11.39 16.47
C TYR A 39 3.51 -11.93 15.24
N GLU A 40 3.33 -13.24 15.10
CA GLU A 40 2.57 -13.85 14.02
C GLU A 40 1.08 -13.48 14.07
N ALA A 41 0.50 -13.39 15.27
CA ALA A 41 -0.86 -12.90 15.46
C ALA A 41 -0.96 -11.40 15.14
N ILE A 42 -0.01 -10.59 15.61
CA ILE A 42 0.05 -9.15 15.35
C ILE A 42 0.27 -8.87 13.86
N SER A 43 1.16 -9.61 13.18
CA SER A 43 1.43 -9.43 11.74
C SER A 43 0.23 -9.83 10.86
N LYS A 44 -0.64 -10.72 11.34
CA LYS A 44 -1.92 -11.04 10.69
C LYS A 44 -3.01 -9.97 10.91
N ILE A 45 -2.86 -9.12 11.94
CA ILE A 45 -3.84 -8.07 12.30
C ILE A 45 -3.40 -6.70 11.78
N VAL A 46 -2.10 -6.43 11.78
CA VAL A 46 -1.50 -5.19 11.30
C VAL A 46 -1.40 -5.26 9.78
N PHE A 47 -2.20 -4.45 9.09
CA PHE A 47 -2.07 -4.27 7.65
C PHE A 47 -0.78 -3.49 7.35
N GLU A 48 0.30 -4.20 7.07
CA GLU A 48 1.42 -3.65 6.32
C GLU A 48 1.09 -3.81 4.83
N PRO A 49 0.97 -2.70 4.06
CA PRO A 49 0.77 -2.80 2.63
C PRO A 49 1.94 -3.58 2.03
N ASN A 50 1.69 -4.78 1.53
CA ASN A 50 2.68 -5.52 0.75
C ASN A 50 2.83 -4.80 -0.60
N PHE A 51 3.77 -3.87 -0.66
CA PHE A 51 4.03 -3.04 -1.82
C PHE A 51 4.40 -3.88 -3.04
N ASP A 52 5.15 -4.98 -2.87
CA ASP A 52 5.48 -5.89 -3.98
C ASP A 52 4.23 -6.51 -4.59
N MET A 53 3.29 -6.94 -3.77
CA MET A 53 2.00 -7.45 -4.24
C MET A 53 1.21 -6.34 -4.93
N LEU A 54 1.08 -5.17 -4.32
CA LEU A 54 0.38 -4.03 -4.93
C LEU A 54 0.97 -3.63 -6.28
N ILE A 55 2.29 -3.58 -6.40
CA ILE A 55 2.99 -3.26 -7.65
C ILE A 55 2.69 -4.32 -8.71
N ARG A 56 2.86 -5.60 -8.37
CA ARG A 56 2.59 -6.72 -9.31
C ARG A 56 1.16 -6.67 -9.82
N GLU A 57 0.20 -6.57 -8.90
CA GLU A 57 -1.22 -6.61 -9.23
C GLU A 57 -1.69 -5.36 -9.98
N CYS A 58 -1.21 -4.18 -9.58
CA CYS A 58 -1.56 -2.95 -10.28
C CYS A 58 -0.89 -2.86 -11.65
N SER A 59 0.29 -3.47 -11.84
CA SER A 59 1.02 -3.43 -13.12
C SER A 59 0.23 -4.02 -14.29
N GLU A 60 -0.75 -4.89 -14.04
CA GLU A 60 -1.67 -5.39 -15.07
C GLU A 60 -2.63 -4.31 -15.59
N PHE A 61 -2.94 -3.31 -14.78
CA PHE A 61 -3.96 -2.30 -15.06
C PHE A 61 -3.39 -0.91 -15.34
N LEU A 62 -2.19 -0.60 -14.84
CA LEU A 62 -1.56 0.70 -14.98
C LEU A 62 -0.05 0.62 -15.22
N GLN A 63 0.51 1.72 -15.69
CA GLN A 63 1.95 1.98 -15.72
C GLN A 63 2.21 3.34 -15.08
N VAL A 64 3.33 3.45 -14.37
CA VAL A 64 3.85 4.72 -13.87
C VAL A 64 5.00 5.15 -14.77
N THR A 65 4.91 6.36 -15.28
CA THR A 65 5.94 7.00 -16.10
C THR A 65 6.44 8.26 -15.40
N ASP A 66 7.54 8.84 -15.89
CA ASP A 66 8.07 10.11 -15.35
C ASP A 66 7.08 11.28 -15.51
N ASN A 67 6.10 11.16 -16.41
CA ASN A 67 5.07 12.16 -16.69
C ASN A 67 3.73 11.91 -15.96
N GLY A 68 3.62 10.83 -15.19
CA GLY A 68 2.39 10.46 -14.49
C GLY A 68 1.95 9.02 -14.71
N VAL A 69 0.69 8.75 -14.34
CA VAL A 69 0.09 7.41 -14.41
C VAL A 69 -0.66 7.23 -15.73
N VAL A 70 -0.51 6.06 -16.33
CA VAL A 70 -1.21 5.63 -17.55
C VAL A 70 -2.02 4.38 -17.25
N LEU A 71 -3.32 4.39 -17.52
CA LEU A 71 -4.16 3.19 -17.41
C LEU A 71 -4.09 2.38 -18.70
N LYS A 72 -3.97 1.05 -18.57
CA LYS A 72 -3.97 0.12 -19.72
C LYS A 72 -5.38 -0.21 -20.22
N ARG A 73 -6.40 0.08 -19.42
CA ARG A 73 -7.82 -0.21 -19.69
C ARG A 73 -8.64 1.09 -19.74
N THR A 74 -9.53 1.19 -20.74
CA THR A 74 -10.43 2.33 -20.93
C THR A 74 -11.89 2.02 -20.61
N ASP A 75 -12.23 0.74 -20.47
CA ASP A 75 -13.55 0.20 -20.17
C ASP A 75 -13.93 0.29 -18.68
N LEU A 76 -13.02 0.80 -17.85
CA LEU A 76 -13.25 1.03 -16.43
C LEU A 76 -14.32 2.08 -16.18
N SER A 77 -15.08 1.88 -15.10
CA SER A 77 -15.98 2.89 -14.56
C SER A 77 -15.17 4.14 -14.17
N ALA A 78 -15.82 5.30 -14.12
CA ALA A 78 -15.14 6.52 -13.69
C ALA A 78 -14.54 6.38 -12.27
N GLU A 79 -15.23 5.65 -11.39
CA GLU A 79 -14.78 5.43 -10.01
C GLU A 79 -13.53 4.53 -9.97
N ASP A 80 -13.55 3.39 -10.67
CA ASP A 80 -12.43 2.46 -10.70
C ASP A 80 -11.20 3.08 -11.39
N ALA A 81 -11.42 3.82 -12.48
CA ALA A 81 -10.35 4.51 -13.19
C ALA A 81 -9.70 5.58 -12.31
N ILE A 82 -10.49 6.38 -11.58
CA ILE A 82 -9.95 7.38 -10.62
C ILE A 82 -9.19 6.67 -9.51
N MET A 83 -9.75 5.60 -8.94
CA MET A 83 -9.10 4.84 -7.88
C MET A 83 -7.74 4.30 -8.32
N LEU A 84 -7.68 3.62 -9.48
CA LEU A 84 -6.43 3.10 -10.05
C LEU A 84 -5.43 4.21 -10.34
N SER A 85 -5.88 5.36 -10.84
CA SER A 85 -5.01 6.51 -11.10
C SER A 85 -4.35 7.02 -9.81
N LEU A 86 -5.12 7.12 -8.73
CA LEU A 86 -4.61 7.56 -7.43
C LEU A 86 -3.69 6.51 -6.78
N VAL A 87 -3.99 5.22 -6.92
CA VAL A 87 -3.09 4.12 -6.50
C VAL A 87 -1.78 4.19 -7.28
N GLY A 88 -1.84 4.43 -8.59
CA GLY A 88 -0.64 4.63 -9.41
C GLY A 88 0.19 5.83 -8.97
N ALA A 89 -0.45 6.94 -8.57
CA ALA A 89 0.25 8.12 -8.07
C ALA A 89 0.94 7.83 -6.73
N TYR A 90 0.24 7.15 -5.82
CA TYR A 90 0.78 6.69 -4.55
C TYR A 90 2.00 5.77 -4.74
N LEU A 91 1.89 4.75 -5.60
CA LEU A 91 2.99 3.83 -5.90
C LEU A 91 4.14 4.57 -6.58
N GLY A 92 3.85 5.42 -7.56
CA GLY A 92 4.87 6.18 -8.28
C GLY A 92 5.68 7.12 -7.39
N PHE A 93 5.04 7.76 -6.43
CA PHE A 93 5.72 8.59 -5.44
C PHE A 93 6.59 7.74 -4.49
N ARG A 94 6.08 6.61 -4.00
CA ARG A 94 6.86 5.68 -3.14
C ARG A 94 8.04 5.03 -3.86
N LEU A 95 7.94 4.85 -5.17
CA LEU A 95 9.01 4.37 -6.03
C LEU A 95 10.00 5.47 -6.46
N GLY A 96 9.77 6.72 -6.05
CA GLY A 96 10.61 7.87 -6.41
C GLY A 96 10.50 8.29 -7.89
N LYS A 97 9.45 7.85 -8.59
CA LYS A 97 9.19 8.19 -10.01
C LYS A 97 8.34 9.44 -10.18
N LEU A 98 7.48 9.73 -9.21
CA LEU A 98 6.64 10.93 -9.20
C LEU A 98 7.03 11.84 -8.05
N GLY A 99 6.90 13.15 -8.24
CA GLY A 99 7.18 14.15 -7.20
C GLY A 99 6.07 14.30 -6.14
N LYS A 100 4.89 13.71 -6.36
CA LYS A 100 3.73 13.79 -5.46
C LYS A 100 2.88 12.52 -5.52
N GLU A 101 2.21 12.19 -4.41
CA GLU A 101 1.27 11.05 -4.29
C GLU A 101 -0.20 11.41 -4.55
N SER A 102 -0.46 12.64 -5.03
CA SER A 102 -1.78 13.19 -5.31
C SER A 102 -1.92 13.64 -6.76
N LEU A 103 -3.17 13.69 -7.23
CA LEU A 103 -3.53 14.13 -8.57
C LEU A 103 -4.62 15.21 -8.52
N THR A 104 -4.51 16.17 -9.40
CA THR A 104 -5.54 17.18 -9.67
C THR A 104 -6.71 16.57 -10.48
N PRO A 105 -7.90 17.21 -10.47
CA PRO A 105 -9.01 16.79 -11.33
C PRO A 105 -8.65 16.77 -12.83
N SER A 106 -7.78 17.67 -13.28
CA SER A 106 -7.33 17.74 -14.67
C SER A 106 -6.39 16.58 -15.02
N GLU A 107 -5.44 16.24 -14.14
CA GLU A 107 -4.59 15.05 -14.29
C GLU A 107 -5.43 13.77 -14.32
N LEU A 108 -6.42 13.66 -13.42
CA LEU A 108 -7.34 12.52 -13.40
C LEU A 108 -8.19 12.43 -14.68
N ALA A 109 -8.70 13.54 -15.21
CA ALA A 109 -9.44 13.54 -16.47
C ALA A 109 -8.57 13.03 -17.63
N LYS A 110 -7.30 13.43 -17.68
CA LYS A 110 -6.33 12.94 -18.68
C LYS A 110 -6.06 11.45 -18.51
N THR A 111 -5.69 11.00 -17.30
CA THR A 111 -5.33 9.59 -17.05
C THR A 111 -6.51 8.65 -17.22
N THR A 112 -7.72 9.06 -16.83
CA THR A 112 -8.93 8.21 -16.93
C THR A 112 -9.64 8.30 -18.28
N ASN A 113 -9.23 9.24 -19.14
CA ASN A 113 -9.90 9.60 -20.39
C ASN A 113 -11.42 9.84 -20.20
N LYS A 114 -11.81 10.45 -19.08
CA LYS A 114 -13.20 10.82 -18.77
C LYS A 114 -13.37 12.33 -18.82
N ALA A 115 -14.59 12.78 -19.14
CA ALA A 115 -14.93 14.20 -19.13
C ALA A 115 -14.70 14.80 -17.73
N LEU A 116 -14.16 16.03 -17.68
CA LEU A 116 -13.82 16.71 -16.43
C LEU A 116 -15.02 16.83 -15.47
N LYS A 117 -16.22 17.09 -16.02
CA LYS A 117 -17.48 17.11 -15.24
C LYS A 117 -17.76 15.77 -14.56
N THR A 118 -17.55 14.66 -15.26
CA THR A 118 -17.71 13.31 -14.70
C THR A 118 -16.71 13.08 -13.57
N VAL A 119 -15.44 13.46 -13.78
CA VAL A 119 -14.40 13.35 -12.75
C VAL A 119 -14.78 14.13 -11.49
N TYR A 120 -15.22 15.38 -11.61
CA TYR A 120 -15.67 16.17 -10.45
C TYR A 120 -16.81 15.51 -9.69
N ASN A 121 -17.84 15.02 -10.40
CA ASN A 121 -18.98 14.36 -9.78
C ASN A 121 -18.56 13.08 -9.04
N THR A 122 -17.72 12.26 -9.67
CA THR A 122 -17.21 11.03 -9.08
C THR A 122 -16.30 11.32 -7.89
N LEU A 123 -15.40 12.30 -7.98
CA LEU A 123 -14.54 12.72 -6.87
C LEU A 123 -15.36 13.19 -5.66
N ALA A 124 -16.40 14.00 -5.89
CA ALA A 124 -17.29 14.45 -4.82
C ALA A 124 -17.98 13.26 -4.13
N SER A 125 -18.45 12.29 -4.91
CA SER A 125 -19.06 11.06 -4.40
C SER A 125 -18.06 10.21 -3.61
N MET A 126 -16.89 9.91 -4.18
CA MET A 126 -15.85 9.09 -3.54
C MET A 126 -15.32 9.72 -2.25
N PHE A 127 -15.14 11.05 -2.24
CA PHE A 127 -14.74 11.79 -1.05
C PHE A 127 -15.79 11.69 0.05
N LYS A 128 -17.07 11.88 -0.28
CA LYS A 128 -18.18 11.72 0.68
C LYS A 128 -18.27 10.29 1.23
N GLN A 129 -17.92 9.29 0.43
CA GLN A 129 -17.86 7.88 0.83
C GLN A 129 -16.58 7.51 1.62
N GLY A 130 -15.65 8.44 1.81
CA GLY A 130 -14.38 8.20 2.50
C GLY A 130 -13.40 7.32 1.72
N LYS A 131 -13.62 7.12 0.41
CA LYS A 131 -12.77 6.29 -0.46
C LYS A 131 -11.47 6.98 -0.86
N ILE A 132 -11.47 8.32 -0.89
CA ILE A 132 -10.33 9.15 -1.27
C ILE A 132 -10.19 10.32 -0.30
N SER A 133 -9.01 10.93 -0.28
CA SER A 133 -8.70 12.10 0.55
C SER A 133 -8.40 13.31 -0.31
N LYS A 134 -8.70 14.52 0.20
CA LYS A 134 -8.41 15.78 -0.48
C LYS A 134 -7.23 16.48 0.19
N LEU A 135 -6.24 16.91 -0.59
CA LEU A 135 -5.03 17.60 -0.16
C LEU A 135 -4.89 18.89 -0.97
N ASN A 136 -5.23 20.03 -0.37
CA ASN A 136 -5.05 21.37 -0.98
C ASN A 136 -5.57 21.53 -2.43
N GLY A 137 -6.72 20.92 -2.74
CA GLY A 137 -7.32 20.98 -4.08
C GLY A 137 -6.97 19.81 -4.99
N GLU A 138 -6.03 18.97 -4.59
CA GLU A 138 -5.72 17.67 -5.19
C GLU A 138 -6.38 16.53 -4.40
N TYR A 139 -6.31 15.32 -4.97
CA TYR A 139 -6.85 14.11 -4.37
C TYR A 139 -5.75 13.05 -4.24
N GLY A 140 -5.78 12.29 -3.17
CA GLY A 140 -4.81 11.25 -2.85
C GLY A 140 -5.43 10.14 -2.00
N LEU A 141 -4.58 9.22 -1.53
CA LEU A 141 -5.00 8.07 -0.73
C LEU A 141 -4.20 7.99 0.57
N THR A 142 -4.89 7.75 1.68
CA THR A 142 -4.25 7.38 2.95
C THR A 142 -3.87 5.90 2.95
N LYS A 143 -3.02 5.49 3.89
CA LYS A 143 -2.67 4.07 4.07
C LYS A 143 -3.91 3.18 4.29
N GLU A 144 -4.90 3.68 5.01
CA GLU A 144 -6.18 2.99 5.24
C GLU A 144 -6.99 2.82 3.95
N GLN A 145 -7.00 3.83 3.08
CA GLN A 145 -7.69 3.78 1.79
C GLN A 145 -7.01 2.81 0.82
N ILE A 146 -5.68 2.74 0.84
CA ILE A 146 -4.90 1.71 0.13
C ILE A 146 -5.24 0.31 0.65
N ALA A 147 -5.38 0.14 1.97
CA ALA A 147 -5.78 -1.13 2.56
C ALA A 147 -7.15 -1.59 2.07
N LYS A 148 -8.15 -0.68 2.12
CA LYS A 148 -9.49 -0.95 1.61
C LYS A 148 -9.50 -1.26 0.12
N PHE A 149 -8.74 -0.52 -0.69
CA PHE A 149 -8.58 -0.80 -2.12
C PHE A 149 -8.08 -2.23 -2.36
N THR A 150 -7.05 -2.65 -1.62
CA THR A 150 -6.42 -3.96 -1.77
C THR A 150 -7.39 -5.09 -1.44
N ILE A 151 -8.20 -4.93 -0.39
CA ILE A 151 -9.11 -5.95 0.12
C ILE A 151 -10.43 -6.01 -0.69
N GLU A 152 -10.98 -4.86 -1.08
CA GLU A 152 -12.35 -4.79 -1.61
C GLU A 152 -12.42 -4.48 -3.10
N THR A 153 -11.59 -3.57 -3.60
CA THR A 153 -11.72 -3.00 -4.95
C THR A 153 -10.88 -3.75 -5.97
N LEU A 154 -9.63 -4.06 -5.63
CA LEU A 154 -8.71 -4.78 -6.50
C LEU A 154 -9.28 -6.15 -6.94
N PRO A 155 -9.90 -6.97 -6.06
CA PRO A 155 -10.53 -8.22 -6.50
C PRO A 155 -11.71 -8.02 -7.45
N LYS A 156 -12.47 -6.93 -7.31
CA LYS A 156 -13.62 -6.62 -8.19
C LYS A 156 -13.14 -6.25 -9.59
N ILE A 157 -12.10 -5.41 -9.68
CA ILE A 157 -11.49 -5.02 -10.96
C ILE A 157 -10.93 -6.24 -11.70
N LYS A 158 -10.33 -7.19 -10.96
CA LYS A 158 -9.89 -8.48 -11.51
C LYS A 158 -11.05 -9.33 -12.02
N ARG A 159 -12.16 -9.43 -11.28
CA ARG A 159 -13.32 -10.26 -11.66
C ARG A 159 -14.08 -9.74 -12.88
N SER A 160 -14.07 -8.43 -13.14
CA SER A 160 -14.59 -7.84 -14.38
C SER A 160 -13.70 -8.14 -15.62
N THR A 161 -12.88 -9.19 -15.55
CA THR A 161 -11.97 -9.69 -16.60
C THR A 161 -12.41 -11.09 -17.08
N VAL A 162 -13.58 -11.59 -16.66
CA VAL A 162 -14.19 -12.83 -17.16
C VAL A 162 -15.54 -12.52 -17.80
#